data_AF-A0A7C5J2F6-F1
#
_entry.id   AF-A0A7C5J2F6-F1
#
_cell.length_a   1.000
_cell.length_b   1.000
_cell.length_c   1.000
_cell.angle_alpha   90.00
_cell.angle_beta   90.00
_cell.angle_gamma   90.00
#
_symmetry.space_group_name_H-M   'P 1'
#
loop_
_entity.id
_entity.type
_entity.pdbx_description
1 polymer ?
#
loop_
_entity_poly.entity_id
_entity_poly.type
_entity_poly.pdbx_seq_one_letter_code
_entity_poly.pdbx_strand_id
1 'polypeptide(L)'
;MISSLRHGIVGLACVVPLAAGCAEADLGTEVGAIYTVPTSSGSLTGERWLEHPWPSDVRRTPEGFIDFSGFPNPKGVALIDEYLDATIDLLDGFSTVAGGYVRFDGPIDPQSLPADPVAATGPRSSVMLVDVDPSSPRFGLPHRILVSFREEGGVYTQQNTLRWIPAPGFPLRPHTKYAFVVTHTLRSFDGGEIIANGALEEVLGLRDATERTAALAAEYEAPLEVLRQLGTRPQAIRHLAVFTTDDPTEEAMAIRDHLRGNVPAPDFVNREPWETSQGGNFVEYRAWYGPSPNYQKGVLPFEVYGDGGEFNFVDGVPEVVDTFDARFSLTVPDSPDCPMPDAGYPIVLYAHGTGGNYRSHLSFADTLAEQCLASMGVDQIFHGARPGADQASTEILFFNFQNIIAARTNGRQSAIDEVQRARLFTERHARIPAAVSHTGEEIRFDPERVLFMGHSQGGLNGPLYLAIDDSARGGVLSGSGSVIIITLLEKTEPAPSIADLVPTIFLSLVTPEERAELDLFHPA
;
A
#
# COMPACT_ATOMS: atom_id res chain seq x y z
N MET A 1 3.63 -45.88 70.22
CA MET A 1 2.44 -46.37 70.94
C MET A 1 1.60 -47.19 69.97
N ILE A 2 1.39 -48.46 70.32
CA ILE A 2 0.71 -49.50 69.55
C ILE A 2 -0.80 -49.38 69.79
N SER A 3 -1.65 -49.56 68.75
CA SER A 3 -2.75 -50.55 68.76
C SER A 3 -3.81 -50.27 67.69
N SER A 4 -4.09 -51.30 66.91
CA SER A 4 -5.25 -51.56 66.03
C SER A 4 -6.59 -51.70 66.79
N LEU A 5 -7.73 -51.49 66.11
CA LEU A 5 -8.77 -52.50 65.73
C LEU A 5 -10.19 -51.91 65.47
N ARG A 6 -10.73 -52.29 64.29
CA ARG A 6 -12.11 -52.71 63.93
C ARG A 6 -13.35 -51.78 64.01
N HIS A 7 -13.94 -51.62 62.80
CA HIS A 7 -15.33 -51.87 62.36
C HIS A 7 -16.52 -51.43 63.24
N GLY A 8 -17.36 -50.56 62.65
CA GLY A 8 -18.75 -50.36 63.03
C GLY A 8 -19.51 -49.65 61.89
N ILE A 9 -20.30 -50.41 61.14
CA ILE A 9 -21.27 -49.94 60.15
C ILE A 9 -22.47 -49.33 60.90
N VAL A 10 -22.84 -48.10 60.58
CA VAL A 10 -24.19 -47.55 60.82
C VAL A 10 -24.60 -46.80 59.57
N GLY A 11 -25.61 -47.32 58.88
CA GLY A 11 -26.21 -46.70 57.71
C GLY A 11 -27.03 -45.47 58.11
N LEU A 12 -26.81 -44.38 57.39
CA LEU A 12 -27.72 -43.24 57.36
C LEU A 12 -28.27 -43.12 55.94
N ALA A 13 -29.54 -43.46 55.78
CA ALA A 13 -30.28 -43.26 54.55
C ALA A 13 -30.52 -41.74 54.36
N CYS A 14 -29.71 -41.11 53.50
CA CYS A 14 -30.05 -39.81 52.93
C CYS A 14 -30.72 -40.03 51.58
N VAL A 15 -32.04 -39.84 51.55
CA VAL A 15 -32.82 -39.65 50.34
C VAL A 15 -32.39 -38.32 49.72
N VAL A 16 -31.63 -38.38 48.62
CA VAL A 16 -31.36 -37.23 47.77
C VAL A 16 -32.50 -37.17 46.74
N PRO A 17 -33.30 -36.11 46.69
CA PRO A 17 -34.23 -35.94 45.58
C PRO A 17 -33.40 -35.61 44.34
N LEU A 18 -33.51 -36.44 43.30
CA LEU A 18 -33.14 -36.05 41.94
C LEU A 18 -34.09 -34.93 41.52
N ALA A 19 -33.71 -33.68 41.80
CA ALA A 19 -34.20 -32.55 41.03
C ALA A 19 -33.45 -32.58 39.70
N ALA A 20 -34.07 -33.16 38.67
CA ALA A 20 -33.70 -32.89 37.29
C ALA A 20 -34.05 -31.42 37.02
N GLY A 21 -33.15 -30.52 37.42
CA GLY A 21 -33.13 -29.17 36.88
C GLY A 21 -32.64 -29.30 35.45
N CYS A 22 -33.55 -29.14 34.48
CA CYS A 22 -33.15 -28.65 33.18
C CYS A 22 -32.47 -27.31 33.45
N ALA A 23 -31.14 -27.29 33.41
CA ALA A 23 -30.45 -26.04 33.16
C ALA A 23 -30.95 -25.61 31.77
N GLU A 24 -31.76 -24.55 31.72
CA GLU A 24 -31.81 -23.73 30.52
C GLU A 24 -30.34 -23.42 30.21
N ALA A 25 -29.84 -23.98 29.12
CA ALA A 25 -28.59 -23.48 28.57
C ALA A 25 -28.86 -22.00 28.33
N ASP A 26 -28.13 -21.13 29.02
CA ASP A 26 -28.07 -19.71 28.67
C ASP A 26 -27.59 -19.67 27.22
N LEU A 27 -28.53 -19.65 26.28
CA LEU A 27 -28.26 -19.41 24.89
C LEU A 27 -27.88 -17.94 24.83
N GLY A 28 -26.61 -17.66 24.51
CA GLY A 28 -26.14 -16.30 24.34
C GLY A 28 -27.02 -15.52 23.37
N THR A 29 -27.02 -14.20 23.53
CA THR A 29 -27.82 -13.25 22.77
C THR A 29 -27.50 -13.34 21.29
N GLU A 30 -28.53 -13.46 20.45
CA GLU A 30 -28.37 -13.37 19.00
C GLU A 30 -27.94 -11.96 18.60
N VAL A 31 -26.94 -11.87 17.72
CA VAL A 31 -26.45 -10.60 17.17
C VAL A 31 -26.62 -10.61 15.65
N GLY A 32 -27.30 -9.60 15.13
CA GLY A 32 -27.54 -9.42 13.71
C GLY A 32 -26.37 -8.76 12.99
N ALA A 33 -26.03 -9.28 11.81
CA ALA A 33 -25.21 -8.55 10.85
C ALA A 33 -26.00 -7.34 10.30
N ILE A 34 -25.33 -6.18 10.22
CA ILE A 34 -25.86 -5.00 9.55
C ILE A 34 -25.48 -5.08 8.07
N TYR A 35 -26.50 -5.04 7.20
CA TYR A 35 -26.33 -5.14 5.76
C TYR A 35 -27.44 -4.38 5.03
N THR A 36 -27.09 -3.26 4.40
CA THR A 36 -28.01 -2.40 3.66
C THR A 36 -27.60 -2.36 2.20
N VAL A 37 -28.40 -2.94 1.30
CA VAL A 37 -28.20 -2.77 -0.15
C VAL A 37 -28.61 -1.34 -0.54
N PRO A 38 -27.71 -0.46 -1.00
CA PRO A 38 -28.05 0.92 -1.30
C PRO A 38 -29.04 1.00 -2.47
N THR A 39 -29.94 1.99 -2.42
CA THR A 39 -30.87 2.28 -3.53
C THR A 39 -30.35 3.39 -4.45
N SER A 40 -29.32 4.11 -4.01
CA SER A 40 -28.60 5.16 -4.71
C SER A 40 -27.27 5.44 -4.01
N SER A 41 -26.34 6.10 -4.69
CA SER A 41 -25.03 6.51 -4.16
C SER A 41 -25.15 7.28 -2.84
N GLY A 42 -26.08 8.24 -2.76
CA GLY A 42 -26.32 9.04 -1.55
C GLY A 42 -27.14 8.37 -0.43
N SER A 43 -27.47 7.07 -0.54
CA SER A 43 -28.30 6.39 0.48
C SER A 43 -27.51 5.91 1.71
N LEU A 44 -26.18 5.82 1.59
CA LEU A 44 -25.25 5.44 2.64
C LEU A 44 -24.32 6.62 2.90
N THR A 45 -24.70 7.52 3.83
CA THR A 45 -23.94 8.74 4.13
C THR A 45 -23.70 8.87 5.63
N GLY A 46 -22.57 9.47 6.01
CA GLY A 46 -22.23 9.76 7.40
C GLY A 46 -22.24 8.50 8.28
N GLU A 47 -23.04 8.49 9.34
CA GLU A 47 -23.14 7.34 10.27
C GLU A 47 -23.67 6.06 9.62
N ARG A 48 -24.36 6.17 8.47
CA ARG A 48 -24.90 5.03 7.71
C ARG A 48 -23.91 4.47 6.69
N TRP A 49 -22.74 5.10 6.52
CA TRP A 49 -21.72 4.71 5.54
C TRP A 49 -21.38 3.22 5.60
N LEU A 50 -21.16 2.69 6.81
CA LEU A 50 -20.82 1.29 7.05
C LEU A 50 -22.03 0.37 7.30
N GLU A 51 -23.26 0.79 6.95
CA GLU A 51 -24.39 -0.15 6.92
C GLU A 51 -24.29 -1.15 5.76
N HIS A 52 -23.54 -0.83 4.71
CA HIS A 52 -23.07 -1.78 3.71
C HIS A 52 -21.58 -2.06 3.94
N PRO A 53 -21.09 -3.29 3.75
CA PRO A 53 -19.67 -3.60 3.93
C PRO A 53 -18.77 -2.73 3.04
N TRP A 54 -17.60 -2.40 3.58
CA TRP A 54 -16.50 -1.80 2.83
C TRP A 54 -15.31 -2.75 2.79
N PRO A 55 -14.55 -2.84 1.69
CA PRO A 55 -14.91 -2.42 0.32
C PRO A 55 -16.06 -3.25 -0.27
N SER A 56 -16.71 -2.75 -1.34
CA SER A 56 -17.71 -3.50 -2.10
C SER A 56 -17.92 -2.94 -3.51
N ASP A 57 -18.00 -3.80 -4.52
CA ASP A 57 -18.26 -3.42 -5.93
C ASP A 57 -19.62 -2.70 -6.13
N VAL A 58 -20.52 -2.76 -5.13
CA VAL A 58 -21.74 -1.94 -5.05
C VAL A 58 -21.44 -0.43 -5.08
N ARG A 59 -20.23 -0.04 -4.68
CA ARG A 59 -19.76 1.36 -4.69
C ARG A 59 -18.96 1.68 -5.94
N ARG A 60 -19.26 1.03 -7.06
CA ARG A 60 -18.68 1.38 -8.36
C ARG A 60 -19.66 2.21 -9.17
N THR A 61 -19.16 3.26 -9.82
CA THR A 61 -19.93 4.03 -10.80
C THR A 61 -20.19 3.17 -12.04
N PRO A 62 -21.16 3.53 -12.89
CA PRO A 62 -21.36 2.87 -14.19
C PRO A 62 -20.11 2.87 -15.09
N GLU A 63 -19.25 3.87 -14.93
CA GLU A 63 -17.97 4.02 -15.62
C GLU A 63 -16.87 3.11 -15.04
N GLY A 64 -17.10 2.52 -13.87
CA GLY A 64 -16.23 1.53 -13.23
C GLY A 64 -15.37 2.07 -12.10
N PHE A 65 -15.45 3.36 -11.77
CA PHE A 65 -14.66 4.02 -10.72
C PHE A 65 -15.26 3.84 -9.33
N ILE A 66 -14.45 3.98 -8.29
CA ILE A 66 -14.92 3.89 -6.90
C ILE A 66 -15.64 5.18 -6.49
N ASP A 67 -16.87 5.01 -6.00
CA ASP A 67 -17.73 6.06 -5.48
C ASP A 67 -17.57 6.19 -3.95
N PHE A 68 -16.91 7.27 -3.54
CA PHE A 68 -16.75 7.65 -2.14
C PHE A 68 -17.86 8.59 -1.61
N SER A 69 -18.89 8.88 -2.40
CA SER A 69 -19.92 9.84 -2.03
C SER A 69 -20.66 9.43 -0.75
N GLY A 70 -20.54 10.24 0.30
CA GLY A 70 -21.11 9.94 1.61
C GLY A 70 -20.13 9.44 2.67
N PHE A 71 -18.84 9.30 2.31
CA PHE A 71 -17.77 9.02 3.28
C PHE A 71 -17.84 10.03 4.45
N PRO A 72 -17.70 9.57 5.70
CA PRO A 72 -17.87 10.43 6.87
C PRO A 72 -16.69 11.39 7.04
N ASN A 73 -16.97 12.70 7.05
CA ASN A 73 -16.06 13.75 7.49
C ASN A 73 -16.65 14.57 8.66
N PRO A 74 -16.85 13.93 9.83
CA PRO A 74 -17.58 14.53 10.97
C PRO A 74 -16.86 15.72 11.60
N LYS A 75 -15.55 15.84 11.38
CA LYS A 75 -14.73 16.97 11.84
C LYS A 75 -14.64 18.09 10.80
N GLY A 76 -15.20 17.91 9.60
CA GLY A 76 -15.16 18.89 8.51
C GLY A 76 -13.73 19.26 8.12
N VAL A 77 -12.83 18.26 8.08
CA VAL A 77 -11.42 18.48 7.73
C VAL A 77 -11.35 18.65 6.23
N ALA A 78 -10.99 19.86 5.77
CA ALA A 78 -10.89 20.18 4.35
C ALA A 78 -9.95 19.21 3.59
N LEU A 79 -8.88 18.75 4.23
CA LEU A 79 -7.96 17.82 3.62
C LEU A 79 -8.60 16.48 3.26
N ILE A 80 -9.55 15.99 4.07
CA ILE A 80 -10.27 14.75 3.74
C ILE A 80 -11.10 14.98 2.47
N ASP A 81 -11.78 16.13 2.37
CA ASP A 81 -12.56 16.45 1.16
C ASP A 81 -11.67 16.54 -0.08
N GLU A 82 -10.48 17.15 0.03
CA GLU A 82 -9.48 17.19 -1.05
C GLU A 82 -9.00 15.79 -1.46
N TYR A 83 -8.81 14.88 -0.51
CA TYR A 83 -8.42 13.49 -0.79
C TYR A 83 -9.55 12.74 -1.48
N LEU A 84 -10.80 12.93 -1.06
CA LEU A 84 -11.96 12.32 -1.69
C LEU A 84 -12.14 12.85 -3.12
N ASP A 85 -12.06 14.17 -3.31
CA ASP A 85 -12.18 14.81 -4.62
C ASP A 85 -11.09 14.34 -5.59
N ALA A 86 -9.86 14.16 -5.10
CA ALA A 86 -8.73 13.68 -5.89
C ALA A 86 -8.88 12.23 -6.41
N THR A 87 -9.80 11.45 -5.83
CA THR A 87 -10.07 10.06 -6.26
C THR A 87 -11.19 9.93 -7.29
N ILE A 88 -11.95 11.00 -7.52
CA ILE A 88 -13.03 11.01 -8.51
C ILE A 88 -12.45 10.67 -9.89
N ASP A 89 -13.06 9.69 -10.55
CA ASP A 89 -12.69 9.18 -11.87
C ASP A 89 -11.22 8.69 -11.99
N LEU A 90 -10.59 8.36 -10.86
CA LEU A 90 -9.20 7.92 -10.81
C LEU A 90 -9.04 6.44 -10.46
N LEU A 91 -9.76 5.96 -9.44
CA LEU A 91 -9.61 4.60 -8.92
C LEU A 91 -10.64 3.69 -9.56
N ASP A 92 -10.21 2.72 -10.37
CA ASP A 92 -11.11 1.74 -11.01
C ASP A 92 -11.31 0.46 -10.17
N GLY A 93 -10.71 0.42 -8.98
CA GLY A 93 -10.83 -0.66 -8.01
C GLY A 93 -10.44 -0.21 -6.60
N PHE A 94 -10.57 -1.13 -5.64
CA PHE A 94 -10.20 -0.87 -4.25
C PHE A 94 -8.71 -1.12 -3.99
N SER A 95 -8.17 -0.45 -2.98
CA SER A 95 -6.76 -0.59 -2.59
C SER A 95 -6.36 -2.05 -2.32
N THR A 96 -5.16 -2.41 -2.76
CA THR A 96 -4.58 -3.75 -2.54
C THR A 96 -4.06 -3.96 -1.11
N VAL A 97 -4.03 -2.91 -0.28
CA VAL A 97 -3.48 -2.94 1.08
C VAL A 97 -4.35 -2.29 2.15
N ALA A 98 -5.37 -1.51 1.76
CA ALA A 98 -6.25 -0.84 2.72
C ALA A 98 -7.21 -1.83 3.42
N GLY A 99 -7.80 -1.37 4.52
CA GLY A 99 -8.71 -2.15 5.32
C GLY A 99 -10.14 -2.21 4.80
N GLY A 100 -10.87 -3.18 5.34
CA GLY A 100 -12.31 -3.31 5.19
C GLY A 100 -13.03 -3.39 6.53
N TYR A 101 -14.34 -3.14 6.49
CA TYR A 101 -15.18 -2.89 7.64
C TYR A 101 -16.55 -3.53 7.44
N VAL A 102 -17.02 -4.25 8.46
CA VAL A 102 -18.39 -4.78 8.54
C VAL A 102 -18.97 -4.54 9.93
N ARG A 103 -20.29 -4.40 10.03
CA ARG A 103 -20.96 -4.02 11.27
C ARG A 103 -21.98 -5.03 11.76
N PHE A 104 -22.21 -4.99 13.07
CA PHE A 104 -23.19 -5.80 13.78
C PHE A 104 -24.07 -4.91 14.68
N ASP A 105 -25.27 -5.37 15.02
CA ASP A 105 -26.18 -4.66 15.93
C ASP A 105 -25.90 -4.92 17.42
N GLY A 106 -24.87 -5.71 17.72
CA GLY A 106 -24.39 -6.04 19.05
C GLY A 106 -22.94 -6.52 19.06
N PRO A 107 -22.36 -6.75 20.25
CA PRO A 107 -20.96 -7.13 20.40
C PRO A 107 -20.72 -8.60 20.00
N ILE A 108 -19.57 -8.85 19.34
CA ILE A 108 -19.11 -10.20 18.99
C ILE A 108 -18.02 -10.67 19.96
N ASP A 109 -17.80 -11.98 20.08
CA ASP A 109 -16.72 -12.54 20.90
C ASP A 109 -15.37 -12.47 20.15
N PRO A 110 -14.40 -11.66 20.62
CA PRO A 110 -13.09 -11.57 19.98
C PRO A 110 -12.31 -12.89 20.01
N GLN A 111 -12.60 -13.81 20.94
CA GLN A 111 -11.95 -15.13 20.99
C GLN A 111 -12.43 -16.06 19.87
N SER A 112 -13.58 -15.77 19.27
CA SER A 112 -14.10 -16.49 18.10
C SER A 112 -13.49 -16.04 16.77
N LEU A 113 -12.68 -14.96 16.77
CA LEU A 113 -11.95 -14.47 15.59
C LEU A 113 -10.68 -15.29 15.32
N PRO A 114 -10.15 -15.29 14.08
CA PRO A 114 -8.86 -15.90 13.79
C PRO A 114 -7.75 -15.22 14.59
N ALA A 115 -6.96 -16.01 15.31
CA ALA A 115 -5.92 -15.49 16.21
C ALA A 115 -4.72 -14.86 15.47
N ASP A 116 -4.50 -15.24 14.21
CA ASP A 116 -3.40 -14.74 13.37
C ASP A 116 -3.75 -14.85 11.87
N PRO A 117 -2.95 -14.23 10.97
CA PRO A 117 -3.22 -14.29 9.53
C PRO A 117 -3.20 -15.67 8.89
N VAL A 118 -2.55 -16.66 9.50
CA VAL A 118 -2.54 -18.04 9.00
C VAL A 118 -3.86 -18.72 9.39
N ALA A 119 -4.34 -18.51 10.62
CA ALA A 119 -5.62 -19.02 11.08
C ALA A 119 -6.79 -18.53 10.21
N ALA A 120 -6.72 -17.30 9.70
CA ALA A 120 -7.71 -16.72 8.78
C ALA A 120 -7.86 -17.49 7.45
N THR A 121 -6.84 -18.29 7.07
CA THR A 121 -6.86 -19.12 5.86
C THR A 121 -7.43 -20.53 6.07
N GLY A 122 -7.84 -20.85 7.30
CA GLY A 122 -8.35 -22.17 7.65
C GLY A 122 -9.78 -22.44 7.14
N PRO A 123 -10.14 -23.69 6.82
CA PRO A 123 -11.46 -24.05 6.28
C PRO A 123 -12.64 -23.89 7.27
N ARG A 124 -12.35 -23.60 8.54
CA ARG A 124 -13.35 -23.31 9.59
C ARG A 124 -13.19 -21.91 10.17
N SER A 125 -12.45 -21.04 9.48
CA SER A 125 -12.24 -19.67 9.92
C SER A 125 -13.58 -18.94 10.04
N SER A 126 -13.76 -18.19 11.13
CA SER A 126 -14.93 -17.32 11.33
C SER A 126 -14.94 -16.12 10.41
N VAL A 127 -13.76 -15.71 9.94
CA VAL A 127 -13.56 -14.62 9.01
C VAL A 127 -12.51 -15.03 7.98
N MET A 128 -12.79 -14.87 6.70
CA MET A 128 -11.86 -15.19 5.62
C MET A 128 -11.97 -14.20 4.47
N LEU A 129 -10.87 -14.01 3.75
CA LEU A 129 -10.83 -13.32 2.47
C LEU A 129 -10.42 -14.34 1.41
N VAL A 130 -11.17 -14.47 0.32
CA VAL A 130 -10.94 -15.47 -0.72
C VAL A 130 -10.79 -14.79 -2.07
N ASP A 131 -9.79 -15.19 -2.84
CA ASP A 131 -9.66 -14.84 -4.26
C ASP A 131 -10.73 -15.60 -5.04
N VAL A 132 -11.70 -14.88 -5.59
CA VAL A 132 -12.83 -15.45 -6.35
C VAL A 132 -12.76 -15.09 -7.82
N ASP A 133 -11.60 -14.58 -8.27
CA ASP A 133 -11.40 -14.19 -9.65
C ASP A 133 -10.96 -15.39 -10.51
N PRO A 134 -11.77 -15.81 -11.51
CA PRO A 134 -11.43 -16.97 -12.33
C PRO A 134 -10.16 -16.80 -13.16
N SER A 135 -9.69 -15.57 -13.37
CA SER A 135 -8.45 -15.27 -14.09
C SER A 135 -7.22 -15.27 -13.19
N SER A 136 -7.40 -15.22 -11.87
CA SER A 136 -6.30 -15.15 -10.92
C SER A 136 -5.52 -16.47 -10.85
N PRO A 137 -4.18 -16.44 -10.83
CA PRO A 137 -3.37 -17.63 -10.56
C PRO A 137 -3.56 -18.18 -9.13
N ARG A 138 -4.25 -17.43 -8.27
CA ARG A 138 -4.60 -17.82 -6.89
C ARG A 138 -6.09 -18.06 -6.70
N PHE A 139 -6.85 -18.20 -7.79
CA PHE A 139 -8.27 -18.48 -7.77
C PHE A 139 -8.64 -19.58 -6.76
N GLY A 140 -9.63 -19.28 -5.91
CA GLY A 140 -10.16 -20.16 -4.88
C GLY A 140 -9.27 -20.31 -3.63
N LEU A 141 -8.14 -19.59 -3.55
CA LEU A 141 -7.27 -19.65 -2.37
C LEU A 141 -7.64 -18.55 -1.36
N PRO A 142 -7.69 -18.88 -0.06
CA PRO A 142 -7.83 -17.87 0.97
C PRO A 142 -6.56 -17.01 1.09
N HIS A 143 -6.76 -15.75 1.46
CA HIS A 143 -5.72 -14.75 1.65
C HIS A 143 -5.46 -14.50 3.14
N ARG A 144 -4.25 -14.06 3.45
CA ARG A 144 -3.83 -13.75 4.83
C ARG A 144 -4.33 -12.36 5.21
N ILE A 145 -5.15 -12.28 6.24
CA ILE A 145 -5.69 -11.02 6.78
C ILE A 145 -5.46 -10.92 8.29
N LEU A 146 -5.24 -9.70 8.77
CA LEU A 146 -5.40 -9.38 10.18
C LEU A 146 -6.82 -8.92 10.42
N VAL A 147 -7.39 -9.24 11.58
CA VAL A 147 -8.73 -8.80 11.98
C VAL A 147 -8.70 -8.16 13.37
N SER A 148 -9.58 -7.21 13.60
CA SER A 148 -9.77 -6.56 14.88
C SER A 148 -11.23 -6.16 15.06
N PHE A 149 -11.83 -6.50 16.19
CA PHE A 149 -13.16 -6.02 16.56
C PHE A 149 -13.06 -4.80 17.47
N ARG A 150 -13.88 -3.79 17.20
CA ARG A 150 -14.04 -2.61 18.03
C ARG A 150 -15.51 -2.50 18.43
N GLU A 151 -15.78 -2.59 19.73
CA GLU A 151 -17.11 -2.42 20.30
C GLU A 151 -17.48 -0.93 20.34
N GLU A 152 -16.59 -0.08 20.85
CA GLU A 152 -16.86 1.35 21.00
C GLU A 152 -16.90 2.07 19.64
N GLY A 153 -17.83 3.02 19.54
CA GLY A 153 -17.82 4.01 18.46
C GLY A 153 -16.70 5.03 18.67
N GLY A 154 -16.14 5.51 17.56
CA GLY A 154 -15.23 6.63 17.48
C GLY A 154 -15.81 7.75 16.62
N VAL A 155 -14.94 8.67 16.22
CA VAL A 155 -15.22 9.76 15.29
C VAL A 155 -15.49 9.19 13.88
N TYR A 156 -14.63 8.31 13.36
CA TYR A 156 -14.74 7.77 11.99
C TYR A 156 -15.29 6.34 11.94
N THR A 157 -15.26 5.62 13.06
CA THR A 157 -15.66 4.21 13.19
C THR A 157 -16.94 4.11 14.01
N GLN A 158 -17.98 3.48 13.47
CA GLN A 158 -19.21 3.27 14.24
C GLN A 158 -19.07 2.09 15.23
N GLN A 159 -19.98 2.02 16.21
CA GLN A 159 -20.03 0.92 17.18
C GLN A 159 -20.16 -0.46 16.51
N ASN A 160 -19.62 -1.48 17.18
CA ASN A 160 -19.68 -2.88 16.78
C ASN A 160 -19.15 -3.13 15.37
N THR A 161 -17.93 -2.65 15.11
CA THR A 161 -17.27 -2.76 13.81
C THR A 161 -16.17 -3.82 13.84
N LEU A 162 -16.31 -4.84 12.99
CA LEU A 162 -15.23 -5.75 12.65
C LEU A 162 -14.42 -5.17 11.50
N ARG A 163 -13.13 -5.06 11.72
CA ARG A 163 -12.15 -4.44 10.84
C ARG A 163 -11.17 -5.50 10.37
N TRP A 164 -10.70 -5.39 9.14
CA TRP A 164 -9.69 -6.29 8.61
C TRP A 164 -8.75 -5.54 7.67
N ILE A 165 -7.53 -6.06 7.49
CA ILE A 165 -6.56 -5.59 6.49
C ILE A 165 -5.85 -6.80 5.87
N PRO A 166 -5.40 -6.73 4.61
CA PRO A 166 -4.39 -7.64 4.10
C PRO A 166 -3.18 -7.64 5.03
N ALA A 167 -2.67 -8.83 5.38
CA ALA A 167 -1.53 -8.90 6.30
C ALA A 167 -0.30 -8.18 5.68
N PRO A 168 0.42 -7.32 6.44
CA PRO A 168 1.63 -6.67 5.95
C PRO A 168 2.60 -7.65 5.27
N GLY A 169 3.05 -7.30 4.06
CA GLY A 169 3.86 -8.18 3.20
C GLY A 169 3.07 -9.14 2.30
N PHE A 170 1.74 -9.15 2.41
CA PHE A 170 0.82 -9.92 1.57
C PHE A 170 -0.25 -8.99 0.97
N PRO A 171 0.13 -8.06 0.06
CA PRO A 171 -0.86 -7.25 -0.65
C PRO A 171 -1.79 -8.14 -1.47
N LEU A 172 -3.01 -7.65 -1.71
CA LEU A 172 -3.92 -8.24 -2.68
C LEU A 172 -3.34 -8.07 -4.08
N ARG A 173 -3.68 -8.99 -4.98
CA ARG A 173 -3.31 -8.89 -6.40
C ARG A 173 -4.06 -7.72 -7.08
N PRO A 174 -3.43 -7.01 -8.01
CA PRO A 174 -4.10 -6.03 -8.87
C PRO A 174 -5.27 -6.61 -9.67
N HIS A 175 -6.28 -5.80 -9.98
CA HIS A 175 -7.42 -6.16 -10.86
C HIS A 175 -8.01 -7.53 -10.58
N THR A 176 -8.15 -7.87 -9.28
CA THR A 176 -8.56 -9.20 -8.84
C THR A 176 -9.80 -9.09 -7.96
N LYS A 177 -10.81 -9.93 -8.23
CA LYS A 177 -12.03 -10.01 -7.42
C LYS A 177 -11.84 -10.87 -6.16
N TYR A 178 -12.22 -10.32 -5.01
CA TYR A 178 -12.18 -10.99 -3.72
C TYR A 178 -13.55 -11.04 -3.05
N ALA A 179 -13.76 -12.06 -2.22
CA ALA A 179 -14.90 -12.18 -1.32
C ALA A 179 -14.42 -12.18 0.15
N PHE A 180 -14.79 -11.16 0.91
CA PHE A 180 -14.68 -11.14 2.37
C PHE A 180 -15.91 -11.80 2.98
N VAL A 181 -15.71 -12.83 3.81
CA VAL A 181 -16.78 -13.67 4.33
C VAL A 181 -16.67 -13.78 5.85
N VAL A 182 -17.77 -13.48 6.55
CA VAL A 182 -17.98 -13.86 7.95
C VAL A 182 -18.88 -15.08 7.98
N THR A 183 -18.51 -16.10 8.76
CA THR A 183 -19.25 -17.37 8.82
C THR A 183 -19.96 -17.57 10.15
N HIS A 184 -20.85 -18.57 10.19
CA HIS A 184 -21.57 -19.02 11.37
C HIS A 184 -20.67 -19.52 12.53
N THR A 185 -19.35 -19.65 12.33
CA THR A 185 -18.44 -19.99 13.43
C THR A 185 -18.09 -18.78 14.29
N LEU A 186 -18.34 -17.55 13.80
CA LEU A 186 -18.30 -16.34 14.62
C LEU A 186 -19.41 -16.39 15.68
N ARG A 187 -19.13 -15.90 16.88
CA ARG A 187 -20.07 -15.90 18.01
C ARG A 187 -20.33 -14.48 18.52
N SER A 188 -21.51 -14.27 19.09
CA SER A 188 -21.77 -13.08 19.91
C SER A 188 -20.90 -13.12 21.16
N PHE A 189 -20.76 -11.98 21.84
CA PHE A 189 -19.92 -11.85 23.04
C PHE A 189 -20.21 -12.89 24.15
N ASP A 190 -21.46 -13.33 24.29
CA ASP A 190 -21.91 -14.32 25.27
C ASP A 190 -22.06 -15.74 24.69
N GLY A 191 -21.50 -16.00 23.50
CA GLY A 191 -21.46 -17.32 22.87
C GLY A 191 -22.68 -17.68 22.01
N GLY A 192 -23.63 -16.75 21.85
CA GLY A 192 -24.77 -16.84 20.94
C GLY A 192 -24.39 -16.84 19.46
N GLU A 193 -25.39 -16.99 18.60
CA GLU A 193 -25.20 -17.02 17.15
C GLU A 193 -25.21 -15.62 16.54
N ILE A 194 -24.37 -15.43 15.52
CA ILE A 194 -24.52 -14.32 14.60
C ILE A 194 -25.61 -14.67 13.59
N ILE A 195 -26.53 -13.76 13.31
CA ILE A 195 -27.63 -13.93 12.36
C ILE A 195 -27.37 -13.09 11.11
N ALA A 196 -27.60 -13.68 9.94
CA ALA A 196 -27.48 -12.95 8.68
C ALA A 196 -28.62 -11.93 8.55
N ASN A 197 -28.34 -10.77 7.97
CA ASN A 197 -29.36 -9.79 7.66
C ASN A 197 -30.35 -10.33 6.63
N GLY A 198 -31.64 -9.98 6.72
CA GLY A 198 -32.65 -10.41 5.74
C GLY A 198 -32.33 -10.03 4.30
N ALA A 199 -31.78 -8.83 4.06
CA ALA A 199 -31.36 -8.41 2.72
C ALA A 199 -30.16 -9.23 2.21
N LEU A 200 -29.25 -9.62 3.10
CA LEU A 200 -28.16 -10.53 2.75
C LEU A 200 -28.70 -11.93 2.45
N GLU A 201 -29.68 -12.43 3.21
CA GLU A 201 -30.31 -13.73 2.92
C GLU A 201 -30.99 -13.76 1.55
N GLU A 202 -31.57 -12.64 1.09
CA GLU A 202 -32.06 -12.49 -0.29
C GLU A 202 -30.92 -12.57 -1.32
N VAL A 203 -29.81 -11.84 -1.10
CA VAL A 203 -28.62 -11.87 -1.98
C VAL A 203 -27.97 -13.26 -2.02
N LEU A 204 -28.00 -14.00 -0.92
CA LEU A 204 -27.49 -15.36 -0.79
C LEU A 204 -28.41 -16.43 -1.42
N GLY A 205 -29.60 -16.05 -1.90
CA GLY A 205 -30.60 -16.98 -2.43
C GLY A 205 -31.26 -17.86 -1.37
N LEU A 206 -31.24 -17.44 -0.09
CA LEU A 206 -31.93 -18.10 1.01
C LEU A 206 -33.38 -17.63 1.16
N ARG A 207 -33.70 -16.46 0.58
CA ARG A 207 -35.04 -15.89 0.43
C ARG A 207 -35.23 -15.38 -1.01
N ASP A 208 -36.47 -15.18 -1.42
CA ASP A 208 -36.77 -14.56 -2.71
C ASP A 208 -36.24 -13.12 -2.76
N ALA A 209 -35.46 -12.81 -3.80
CA ALA A 209 -34.91 -11.47 -3.97
C ALA A 209 -36.01 -10.44 -4.24
N THR A 210 -35.87 -9.27 -3.63
CA THR A 210 -36.71 -8.10 -3.90
C THR A 210 -36.13 -7.27 -5.04
N GLU A 211 -36.89 -6.28 -5.55
CA GLU A 211 -36.38 -5.32 -6.55
C GLU A 211 -35.07 -4.65 -6.09
N ARG A 212 -34.92 -4.43 -4.78
CA ARG A 212 -33.75 -3.81 -4.17
C ARG A 212 -32.51 -4.72 -4.19
N THR A 213 -32.68 -6.02 -4.03
CA THR A 213 -31.57 -6.98 -3.86
C THR A 213 -31.28 -7.79 -5.13
N ALA A 214 -32.20 -7.81 -6.10
CA ALA A 214 -32.11 -8.65 -7.31
C ALA A 214 -30.83 -8.43 -8.13
N ALA A 215 -30.42 -7.16 -8.34
CA ALA A 215 -29.22 -6.87 -9.10
C ALA A 215 -27.95 -7.41 -8.40
N LEU A 216 -27.85 -7.18 -7.09
CA LEU A 216 -26.71 -7.65 -6.29
C LEU A 216 -26.70 -9.19 -6.15
N ALA A 217 -27.88 -9.81 -6.01
CA ALA A 217 -28.01 -11.27 -5.99
C ALA A 217 -27.47 -11.89 -7.28
N ALA A 218 -27.78 -11.31 -8.44
CA ALA A 218 -27.26 -11.76 -9.73
C ALA A 218 -25.74 -11.55 -9.84
N GLU A 219 -25.21 -10.41 -9.38
CA GLU A 219 -23.78 -10.14 -9.39
C GLU A 219 -22.98 -11.13 -8.52
N TYR A 220 -23.55 -11.52 -7.38
CA TYR A 220 -22.89 -12.40 -6.41
C TYR A 220 -23.02 -13.89 -6.74
N GLU A 221 -23.80 -14.28 -7.74
CA GLU A 221 -23.99 -15.69 -8.14
C GLU A 221 -22.65 -16.40 -8.41
N ALA A 222 -21.77 -15.78 -9.22
CA ALA A 222 -20.47 -16.37 -9.55
C ALA A 222 -19.53 -16.46 -8.33
N PRO A 223 -19.28 -15.38 -7.55
CA PRO A 223 -18.53 -15.47 -6.29
C PRO A 223 -19.07 -16.53 -5.32
N LEU A 224 -20.38 -16.65 -5.16
CA LEU A 224 -21.00 -17.62 -4.27
C LEU A 224 -20.80 -19.06 -4.74
N GLU A 225 -20.78 -19.30 -6.06
CA GLU A 225 -20.46 -20.61 -6.61
C GLU A 225 -19.01 -21.02 -6.28
N VAL A 226 -18.06 -20.08 -6.34
CA VAL A 226 -16.66 -20.33 -5.92
C VAL A 226 -16.63 -20.70 -4.44
N LEU A 227 -17.27 -19.90 -3.57
CA LEU A 227 -17.32 -20.18 -2.13
C LEU A 227 -17.95 -21.55 -1.84
N ARG A 228 -19.00 -21.94 -2.58
CA ARG A 228 -19.65 -23.25 -2.46
C ARG A 228 -18.69 -24.39 -2.82
N GLN A 229 -17.92 -24.25 -3.89
CA GLN A 229 -16.91 -25.23 -4.30
C GLN A 229 -15.81 -25.40 -3.24
N LEU A 230 -15.51 -24.34 -2.49
CA LEU A 230 -14.58 -24.35 -1.36
C LEU A 230 -15.20 -24.87 -0.05
N GLY A 231 -16.48 -25.23 -0.06
CA GLY A 231 -17.20 -25.79 1.09
C GLY A 231 -17.96 -24.77 1.95
N THR A 232 -17.94 -23.49 1.58
CA THR A 232 -18.70 -22.42 2.25
C THR A 232 -20.07 -22.30 1.62
N ARG A 233 -21.06 -22.99 2.19
CA ARG A 233 -22.46 -22.94 1.72
C ARG A 233 -23.12 -21.59 2.08
N PRO A 234 -24.11 -21.11 1.31
CA PRO A 234 -24.81 -19.86 1.62
C PRO A 234 -25.38 -19.79 3.05
N GLN A 235 -25.90 -20.89 3.59
CA GLN A 235 -26.43 -20.95 4.96
C GLN A 235 -25.36 -20.78 6.05
N ALA A 236 -24.08 -20.91 5.72
CA ALA A 236 -22.97 -20.72 6.63
C ALA A 236 -22.47 -19.27 6.65
N ILE A 237 -22.92 -18.42 5.72
CA ILE A 237 -22.49 -17.01 5.60
C ILE A 237 -23.34 -16.14 6.52
N ARG A 238 -22.71 -15.18 7.19
CA ARG A 238 -23.33 -14.20 8.08
C ARG A 238 -23.08 -12.77 7.65
N HIS A 239 -21.97 -12.52 6.97
CA HIS A 239 -21.65 -11.26 6.32
C HIS A 239 -20.84 -11.53 5.05
N LEU A 240 -20.98 -10.69 4.03
CA LEU A 240 -20.33 -10.88 2.72
C LEU A 240 -20.05 -9.53 2.04
N ALA A 241 -18.80 -9.30 1.67
CA ALA A 241 -18.41 -8.22 0.77
C ALA A 241 -17.69 -8.81 -0.44
N VAL A 242 -18.12 -8.46 -1.66
CA VAL A 242 -17.38 -8.77 -2.89
C VAL A 242 -16.89 -7.46 -3.49
N PHE A 243 -15.61 -7.43 -3.85
CA PHE A 243 -14.96 -6.24 -4.35
C PHE A 243 -13.81 -6.60 -5.30
N THR A 244 -13.48 -5.69 -6.20
CA THR A 244 -12.39 -5.81 -7.17
C THR A 244 -11.29 -4.80 -6.87
N THR A 245 -10.03 -5.22 -6.85
CA THR A 245 -8.89 -4.35 -6.55
C THR A 245 -8.43 -3.53 -7.76
N ASP A 246 -7.84 -2.36 -7.49
CA ASP A 246 -7.14 -1.49 -8.46
C ASP A 246 -5.74 -2.05 -8.83
N ASP A 247 -5.11 -1.53 -9.88
CA ASP A 247 -3.69 -1.73 -10.19
C ASP A 247 -2.85 -0.47 -9.94
N PRO A 248 -2.20 -0.36 -8.75
CA PRO A 248 -1.39 0.82 -8.43
C PRO A 248 -0.11 0.95 -9.28
N THR A 249 0.22 -0.04 -10.11
CA THR A 249 1.43 -0.06 -10.95
C THR A 249 1.19 0.30 -12.41
N GLU A 250 -0.05 0.18 -12.89
CA GLU A 250 -0.39 0.32 -14.32
C GLU A 250 0.04 1.68 -14.88
N GLU A 251 -0.31 2.78 -14.19
CA GLU A 251 0.01 4.15 -14.60
C GLU A 251 1.54 4.35 -14.78
N ALA A 252 2.34 3.85 -13.84
CA ALA A 252 3.80 3.97 -13.89
C ALA A 252 4.42 3.06 -14.97
N MET A 253 3.86 1.86 -15.20
CA MET A 253 4.30 0.98 -16.28
C MET A 253 4.00 1.57 -17.66
N ALA A 254 2.82 2.17 -17.84
CA ALA A 254 2.44 2.86 -19.08
C ALA A 254 3.41 4.02 -19.38
N ILE A 255 3.77 4.82 -18.38
CA ILE A 255 4.74 5.92 -18.54
C ILE A 255 6.14 5.37 -18.83
N ARG A 256 6.56 4.29 -18.17
CA ARG A 256 7.83 3.61 -18.45
C ARG A 256 7.89 3.13 -19.90
N ASP A 257 6.83 2.49 -20.39
CA ASP A 257 6.75 2.00 -21.77
C ASP A 257 6.78 3.17 -22.76
N HIS A 258 6.01 4.24 -22.49
CA HIS A 258 6.05 5.46 -23.29
C HIS A 258 7.43 6.11 -23.31
N LEU A 259 8.10 6.21 -22.15
CA LEU A 259 9.46 6.74 -22.02
C LEU A 259 10.43 6.01 -22.96
N ARG A 260 10.44 4.68 -22.90
CA ARG A 260 11.35 3.84 -23.70
C ARG A 260 11.03 3.91 -25.19
N GLY A 261 9.75 4.04 -25.55
CA GLY A 261 9.32 4.11 -26.94
C GLY A 261 9.52 5.48 -27.59
N ASN A 262 9.44 6.58 -26.83
CA ASN A 262 9.26 7.92 -27.39
C ASN A 262 10.30 8.96 -26.97
N VAL A 263 11.03 8.75 -25.87
CA VAL A 263 12.09 9.67 -25.43
C VAL A 263 13.45 9.05 -25.76
N PRO A 264 14.39 9.81 -26.35
CA PRO A 264 15.73 9.29 -26.62
C PRO A 264 16.43 8.91 -25.30
N ALA A 265 17.25 7.85 -25.34
CA ALA A 265 18.16 7.55 -24.25
C ALA A 265 19.06 8.77 -23.99
N PRO A 266 19.33 9.13 -22.73
CA PRO A 266 20.08 10.33 -22.45
C PRO A 266 21.58 10.11 -22.73
N ASP A 267 22.31 11.20 -22.89
CA ASP A 267 23.77 11.23 -23.06
C ASP A 267 24.39 12.30 -22.16
N PHE A 268 25.71 12.28 -21.99
CA PHE A 268 26.42 13.38 -21.37
C PHE A 268 26.28 14.64 -22.23
N VAL A 269 25.86 15.75 -21.61
CA VAL A 269 25.67 17.02 -22.31
C VAL A 269 26.80 17.98 -22.00
N ASN A 270 27.28 18.68 -23.03
CA ASN A 270 28.33 19.69 -22.89
C ASN A 270 27.73 21.05 -22.51
N ARG A 271 27.18 21.12 -21.29
CA ARG A 271 26.62 22.35 -20.70
C ARG A 271 27.70 23.19 -20.03
N GLU A 272 28.56 22.52 -19.27
CA GLU A 272 29.67 23.09 -18.52
C GLU A 272 30.89 22.16 -18.65
N PRO A 273 32.13 22.67 -18.51
CA PRO A 273 33.31 21.81 -18.45
C PRO A 273 33.17 20.77 -17.35
N TRP A 274 33.63 19.55 -17.62
CA TRP A 274 33.66 18.50 -16.61
C TRP A 274 34.57 18.91 -15.45
N GLU A 275 34.09 18.70 -14.23
CA GLU A 275 34.95 18.82 -13.04
C GLU A 275 35.43 17.44 -12.60
N THR A 276 36.74 17.31 -12.38
CA THR A 276 37.38 16.07 -11.94
C THR A 276 38.06 16.28 -10.59
N SER A 277 37.89 15.35 -9.66
CA SER A 277 38.58 15.38 -8.37
C SER A 277 38.99 13.99 -7.91
N GLN A 278 40.19 13.89 -7.36
CA GLN A 278 40.69 12.68 -6.72
C GLN A 278 39.97 12.46 -5.37
N GLY A 279 39.39 11.28 -5.19
CA GLY A 279 38.91 10.75 -3.91
C GLY A 279 39.88 9.71 -3.35
N GLY A 280 39.50 8.98 -2.30
CA GLY A 280 40.35 7.97 -1.66
C GLY A 280 40.87 6.94 -2.66
N ASN A 281 40.05 5.93 -2.97
CA ASN A 281 40.36 4.88 -3.95
C ASN A 281 39.58 5.07 -5.27
N PHE A 282 39.17 6.30 -5.59
CA PHE A 282 38.35 6.61 -6.77
C PHE A 282 38.66 8.00 -7.35
N VAL A 283 38.30 8.21 -8.61
CA VAL A 283 38.20 9.54 -9.24
C VAL A 283 36.74 9.92 -9.44
N GLU A 284 36.36 11.12 -9.01
CA GLU A 284 35.04 11.70 -9.21
C GLU A 284 35.00 12.57 -10.47
N TYR A 285 33.95 12.38 -11.27
CA TYR A 285 33.59 13.14 -12.46
C TYR A 285 32.23 13.80 -12.26
N ARG A 286 32.13 15.11 -12.47
CA ARG A 286 30.91 15.88 -12.31
C ARG A 286 30.57 16.60 -13.61
N ALA A 287 29.37 16.38 -14.11
CA ALA A 287 28.84 17.03 -15.31
C ALA A 287 27.31 16.91 -15.34
N TRP A 288 26.74 16.98 -16.55
CA TRP A 288 25.31 16.96 -16.81
C TRP A 288 24.97 15.87 -17.83
N TYR A 289 23.78 15.29 -17.73
CA TYR A 289 23.26 14.34 -18.71
C TYR A 289 21.80 14.65 -19.03
N GLY A 290 21.34 14.29 -20.22
CA GLY A 290 19.99 14.56 -20.67
C GLY A 290 19.68 13.97 -22.06
N PRO A 291 18.41 14.03 -22.48
CA PRO A 291 17.29 14.63 -21.76
C PRO A 291 16.72 13.72 -20.66
N SER A 292 16.32 14.31 -19.55
CA SER A 292 15.48 13.67 -18.53
C SER A 292 14.04 14.18 -18.63
N PRO A 293 13.03 13.30 -18.66
CA PRO A 293 11.63 13.68 -18.83
C PRO A 293 11.00 14.16 -17.52
N ASN A 294 9.99 15.02 -17.63
CA ASN A 294 8.98 15.24 -16.59
C ASN A 294 7.60 14.92 -17.17
N TYR A 295 6.88 13.99 -16.55
CA TYR A 295 5.50 13.65 -16.93
C TYR A 295 4.45 14.34 -16.06
N GLN A 296 4.86 15.01 -14.97
CA GLN A 296 3.93 15.70 -14.09
C GLN A 296 3.53 17.06 -14.68
N LYS A 297 2.23 17.32 -14.81
CA LYS A 297 1.68 18.62 -15.26
C LYS A 297 1.27 19.50 -14.09
N GLY A 298 1.19 20.81 -14.32
CA GLY A 298 0.78 21.77 -13.30
C GLY A 298 1.86 22.83 -13.01
N VAL A 299 1.74 23.49 -11.87
CA VAL A 299 2.62 24.56 -11.41
C VAL A 299 3.63 23.98 -10.42
N LEU A 300 4.90 23.87 -10.84
CA LEU A 300 5.99 23.48 -9.94
C LEU A 300 6.14 24.51 -8.79
N PRO A 301 6.39 24.05 -7.55
CA PRO A 301 6.76 22.70 -7.15
C PRO A 301 5.57 21.81 -6.71
N PHE A 302 4.34 22.14 -7.12
CA PHE A 302 3.09 21.48 -6.73
C PHE A 302 2.78 21.62 -5.23
N GLU A 303 3.00 22.80 -4.67
CA GLU A 303 3.01 23.04 -3.21
C GLU A 303 1.64 22.82 -2.56
N VAL A 304 0.55 23.17 -3.25
CA VAL A 304 -0.80 23.12 -2.70
C VAL A 304 -1.78 22.37 -3.60
N TYR A 305 -2.86 21.85 -3.01
CA TYR A 305 -3.96 21.27 -3.77
C TYR A 305 -4.48 22.25 -4.84
N GLY A 306 -4.61 21.78 -6.08
CA GLY A 306 -4.94 22.60 -7.25
C GLY A 306 -3.75 23.05 -8.10
N ASP A 307 -2.50 22.94 -7.61
CA ASP A 307 -1.31 23.19 -8.44
C ASP A 307 -1.08 22.09 -9.50
N GLY A 308 -1.78 20.96 -9.40
CA GLY A 308 -1.58 19.77 -10.22
C GLY A 308 -0.53 18.83 -9.60
N GLY A 309 0.31 18.23 -10.44
CA GLY A 309 1.29 17.22 -10.06
C GLY A 309 0.93 15.82 -10.55
N GLU A 310 -0.27 15.62 -11.10
CA GLU A 310 -0.67 14.38 -11.75
C GLU A 310 0.17 14.13 -13.00
N PHE A 311 0.24 12.86 -13.40
CA PHE A 311 0.83 12.51 -14.68
C PHE A 311 -0.05 13.00 -15.83
N ASN A 312 0.61 13.44 -16.90
CA ASN A 312 -0.04 13.93 -18.09
C ASN A 312 -0.36 12.78 -19.05
N PHE A 313 -1.66 12.63 -19.35
CA PHE A 313 -2.18 11.75 -20.37
C PHE A 313 -3.03 12.56 -21.35
N VAL A 314 -2.81 12.35 -22.65
CA VAL A 314 -3.61 12.92 -23.73
C VAL A 314 -4.23 11.77 -24.50
N ASP A 315 -5.56 11.73 -24.55
CA ASP A 315 -6.34 10.64 -25.18
C ASP A 315 -5.92 9.23 -24.68
N GLY A 316 -5.61 9.12 -23.39
CA GLY A 316 -5.19 7.86 -22.75
C GLY A 316 -3.72 7.47 -22.98
N VAL A 317 -2.93 8.31 -23.65
CA VAL A 317 -1.50 8.07 -23.88
C VAL A 317 -0.66 8.99 -22.97
N PRO A 318 0.35 8.47 -22.25
CA PRO A 318 1.27 9.32 -21.50
C PRO A 318 1.94 10.36 -22.40
N GLU A 319 2.14 11.57 -21.90
CA GLU A 319 2.81 12.63 -22.64
C GLU A 319 3.85 13.33 -21.76
N VAL A 320 5.04 13.57 -22.32
CA VAL A 320 6.09 14.33 -21.65
C VAL A 320 5.68 15.80 -21.59
N VAL A 321 5.65 16.37 -20.39
CA VAL A 321 5.33 17.79 -20.15
C VAL A 321 6.54 18.67 -20.44
N ASP A 322 7.72 18.25 -19.97
CA ASP A 322 8.97 18.98 -20.18
C ASP A 322 10.16 18.02 -20.15
N THR A 323 11.33 18.50 -20.58
CA THR A 323 12.61 17.80 -20.46
C THR A 323 13.66 18.72 -19.85
N PHE A 324 14.61 18.14 -19.11
CA PHE A 324 15.69 18.88 -18.49
C PHE A 324 17.01 18.11 -18.54
N ASP A 325 18.11 18.82 -18.39
CA ASP A 325 19.42 18.22 -18.14
C ASP A 325 19.62 18.06 -16.63
N ALA A 326 19.96 16.85 -16.20
CA ALA A 326 20.20 16.52 -14.81
C ALA A 326 21.71 16.56 -14.49
N ARG A 327 22.06 17.15 -13.36
CA ARG A 327 23.43 17.14 -12.84
C ARG A 327 23.75 15.78 -12.24
N PHE A 328 24.98 15.31 -12.46
CA PHE A 328 25.46 14.05 -11.90
C PHE A 328 26.86 14.15 -11.30
N SER A 329 27.15 13.22 -10.39
CA SER A 329 28.49 12.90 -9.91
C SER A 329 28.69 11.40 -10.13
N LEU A 330 29.80 11.03 -10.76
CA LEU A 330 30.14 9.65 -11.09
C LEU A 330 31.55 9.36 -10.58
N THR A 331 31.72 8.31 -9.78
CA THR A 331 33.02 7.86 -9.30
C THR A 331 33.45 6.57 -9.98
N VAL A 332 34.72 6.50 -10.38
CA VAL A 332 35.35 5.33 -11.00
C VAL A 332 36.47 4.85 -10.08
N PRO A 333 36.64 3.52 -9.88
CA PRO A 333 37.78 2.99 -9.12
C PRO A 333 39.12 3.49 -9.65
N ASP A 334 40.01 3.86 -8.74
CA ASP A 334 41.38 4.30 -9.02
C ASP A 334 42.38 3.46 -8.21
N SER A 335 42.37 2.16 -8.49
CA SER A 335 43.28 1.19 -7.89
C SER A 335 43.81 0.25 -8.97
N PRO A 336 45.11 -0.10 -8.95
CA PRO A 336 45.66 -1.09 -9.86
C PRO A 336 45.03 -2.48 -9.69
N ASP A 337 44.42 -2.77 -8.53
CA ASP A 337 43.69 -4.01 -8.28
C ASP A 337 42.29 -4.03 -8.90
N CYS A 338 41.81 -2.87 -9.37
CA CYS A 338 40.54 -2.70 -10.05
C CYS A 338 40.72 -2.13 -11.46
N PRO A 339 41.44 -2.83 -12.37
CA PRO A 339 41.53 -2.39 -13.76
C PRO A 339 40.14 -2.45 -14.42
N MET A 340 39.88 -1.55 -15.37
CA MET A 340 38.64 -1.55 -16.13
C MET A 340 38.47 -2.89 -16.87
N PRO A 341 37.36 -3.64 -16.63
CA PRO A 341 37.08 -4.85 -17.38
C PRO A 341 36.89 -4.59 -18.89
N ASP A 342 37.02 -5.63 -19.72
CA ASP A 342 36.82 -5.51 -21.17
C ASP A 342 35.46 -4.90 -21.53
N ALA A 343 34.40 -5.35 -20.85
CA ALA A 343 33.03 -4.86 -21.00
C ALA A 343 32.80 -3.45 -20.38
N GLY A 344 33.73 -2.94 -19.58
CA GLY A 344 33.58 -1.73 -18.77
C GLY A 344 33.33 -2.03 -17.29
N TYR A 345 33.36 -0.99 -16.46
CA TYR A 345 33.04 -1.14 -15.03
C TYR A 345 31.54 -1.42 -14.83
N PRO A 346 31.17 -2.34 -13.93
CA PRO A 346 29.81 -2.36 -13.37
C PRO A 346 29.51 -1.01 -12.69
N ILE A 347 28.25 -0.59 -12.70
CA ILE A 347 27.86 0.72 -12.17
C ILE A 347 26.67 0.65 -11.21
N VAL A 348 26.79 1.33 -10.07
CA VAL A 348 25.72 1.51 -9.09
C VAL A 348 25.05 2.86 -9.30
N LEU A 349 23.76 2.84 -9.63
CA LEU A 349 22.87 3.99 -9.62
C LEU A 349 22.44 4.28 -8.18
N TYR A 350 22.99 5.33 -7.59
CA TYR A 350 22.72 5.72 -6.21
C TYR A 350 21.60 6.76 -6.13
N ALA A 351 20.57 6.49 -5.33
CA ALA A 351 19.47 7.40 -5.00
C ALA A 351 19.55 7.79 -3.52
N HIS A 352 19.72 9.09 -3.26
CA HIS A 352 19.96 9.65 -1.92
C HIS A 352 18.69 9.79 -1.05
N GLY A 353 18.86 10.07 0.24
CA GLY A 353 17.76 10.42 1.13
C GLY A 353 17.32 11.89 0.99
N THR A 354 16.19 12.24 1.60
CA THR A 354 15.72 13.64 1.68
C THR A 354 16.80 14.54 2.29
N GLY A 355 17.04 15.71 1.70
CA GLY A 355 18.12 16.63 2.08
C GLY A 355 19.50 16.27 1.50
N GLY A 356 19.60 15.18 0.74
CA GLY A 356 20.79 14.82 -0.03
C GLY A 356 20.92 15.59 -1.35
N ASN A 357 21.90 15.21 -2.16
CA ASN A 357 22.14 15.77 -3.50
C ASN A 357 22.90 14.78 -4.39
N TYR A 358 23.20 15.18 -5.62
CA TYR A 358 23.94 14.39 -6.61
C TYR A 358 25.29 13.81 -6.13
N ARG A 359 25.92 14.38 -5.09
CA ARG A 359 27.19 13.88 -4.50
C ARG A 359 26.99 13.06 -3.22
N SER A 360 25.76 12.84 -2.76
CA SER A 360 25.51 12.06 -1.54
C SER A 360 25.98 10.60 -1.63
N HIS A 361 26.17 10.07 -2.84
CA HIS A 361 26.74 8.73 -3.04
C HIS A 361 28.20 8.61 -2.57
N LEU A 362 28.93 9.72 -2.45
CA LEU A 362 30.34 9.73 -2.06
C LEU A 362 30.61 9.12 -0.68
N SER A 363 29.61 9.06 0.21
CA SER A 363 29.76 8.35 1.51
C SER A 363 29.97 6.84 1.36
N PHE A 364 29.70 6.29 0.17
CA PHE A 364 29.88 4.88 -0.16
C PHE A 364 30.91 4.65 -1.27
N ALA A 365 31.45 5.73 -1.87
CA ALA A 365 32.28 5.63 -3.07
C ALA A 365 33.57 4.82 -2.85
N ASP A 366 34.27 4.98 -1.71
CA ASP A 366 35.45 4.17 -1.40
C ASP A 366 35.09 2.68 -1.27
N THR A 367 34.04 2.36 -0.52
CA THR A 367 33.57 0.96 -0.34
C THR A 367 33.17 0.32 -1.68
N LEU A 368 32.51 1.08 -2.56
CA LEU A 368 32.14 0.59 -3.89
C LEU A 368 33.38 0.43 -4.79
N ALA A 369 34.33 1.37 -4.73
CA ALA A 369 35.56 1.30 -5.48
C ALA A 369 36.45 0.12 -5.06
N GLU A 370 36.49 -0.23 -3.78
CA GLU A 370 37.15 -1.44 -3.26
C GLU A 370 36.58 -2.75 -3.82
N GLN A 371 35.34 -2.71 -4.33
CA GLN A 371 34.68 -3.82 -5.03
C GLN A 371 34.76 -3.68 -6.57
N CYS A 372 35.59 -2.76 -7.06
CA CYS A 372 35.74 -2.41 -8.47
C CYS A 372 34.43 -1.96 -9.15
N LEU A 373 33.55 -1.31 -8.39
CA LEU A 373 32.28 -0.77 -8.87
C LEU A 373 32.41 0.75 -9.09
N ALA A 374 31.95 1.23 -10.24
CA ALA A 374 31.65 2.63 -10.41
C ALA A 374 30.31 2.98 -9.73
N SER A 375 30.09 4.25 -9.40
CA SER A 375 28.80 4.70 -8.89
C SER A 375 28.43 6.08 -9.41
N MET A 376 27.14 6.33 -9.59
CA MET A 376 26.60 7.60 -10.06
C MET A 376 25.47 8.07 -9.15
N GLY A 377 25.56 9.31 -8.67
CA GLY A 377 24.49 10.04 -7.98
C GLY A 377 23.94 11.17 -8.84
N VAL A 378 22.65 11.50 -8.64
CA VAL A 378 21.95 12.61 -9.30
C VAL A 378 21.12 13.38 -8.27
N ASP A 379 20.72 14.60 -8.61
CA ASP A 379 19.72 15.34 -7.82
C ASP A 379 18.32 14.73 -8.10
N GLN A 380 17.66 14.18 -7.07
CA GLN A 380 16.32 13.60 -7.18
C GLN A 380 15.21 14.66 -7.25
N ILE A 381 13.94 14.23 -7.39
CA ILE A 381 12.77 15.10 -7.34
C ILE A 381 12.87 16.12 -6.19
N PHE A 382 12.62 17.38 -6.51
CA PHE A 382 12.73 18.55 -5.63
C PHE A 382 14.11 18.85 -5.02
N HIS A 383 15.19 18.22 -5.49
CA HIS A 383 16.54 18.47 -5.00
C HIS A 383 17.44 19.20 -6.01
N GLY A 384 18.42 19.92 -5.47
CA GLY A 384 19.56 20.46 -6.22
C GLY A 384 19.17 21.27 -7.44
N ALA A 385 19.63 20.86 -8.61
CA ALA A 385 19.38 21.58 -9.86
C ALA A 385 18.14 21.10 -10.64
N ARG A 386 17.36 20.16 -10.10
CA ARG A 386 16.18 19.65 -10.79
C ARG A 386 15.06 20.71 -10.81
N PRO A 387 14.30 20.88 -11.90
CA PRO A 387 13.14 21.77 -11.90
C PRO A 387 12.18 21.48 -10.75
N GLY A 388 11.71 22.56 -10.11
CA GLY A 388 10.87 22.49 -8.90
C GLY A 388 11.64 22.29 -7.60
N ALA A 389 12.97 22.26 -7.60
CA ALA A 389 13.73 22.11 -6.36
C ALA A 389 13.55 23.27 -5.38
N ASP A 390 13.17 22.92 -4.16
CA ASP A 390 13.21 23.80 -2.99
C ASP A 390 13.80 23.02 -1.81
N GLN A 391 15.02 23.41 -1.41
CA GLN A 391 15.76 22.75 -0.34
C GLN A 391 15.14 22.97 1.05
N ALA A 392 14.37 24.04 1.24
CA ALA A 392 13.80 24.36 2.54
C ALA A 392 12.57 23.51 2.87
N SER A 393 11.88 23.02 1.83
CA SER A 393 10.58 22.34 1.94
C SER A 393 10.60 20.92 1.36
N THR A 394 11.77 20.36 1.04
CA THR A 394 11.85 19.12 0.25
C THR A 394 11.10 17.93 0.86
N GLU A 395 11.15 17.74 2.18
CA GLU A 395 10.41 16.64 2.84
C GLU A 395 8.90 16.85 2.71
N ILE A 396 8.45 18.10 2.85
CA ILE A 396 7.03 18.48 2.72
C ILE A 396 6.59 18.26 1.27
N LEU A 397 7.36 18.73 0.29
CA LEU A 397 7.04 18.60 -1.13
C LEU A 397 7.10 17.16 -1.64
N PHE A 398 7.98 16.30 -1.09
CA PHE A 398 8.09 14.91 -1.53
C PHE A 398 6.87 14.09 -1.12
N PHE A 399 6.52 14.09 0.18
CA PHE A 399 5.33 13.39 0.68
C PHE A 399 4.03 14.09 0.30
N ASN A 400 4.10 15.42 0.18
CA ASN A 400 3.06 16.32 -0.29
C ASN A 400 1.66 16.08 0.26
N PHE A 401 1.55 15.94 1.59
CA PHE A 401 0.25 15.72 2.21
C PHE A 401 -0.77 16.84 1.91
N GLN A 402 -0.32 18.04 1.58
CA GLN A 402 -1.13 19.21 1.20
C GLN A 402 -1.58 19.22 -0.27
N ASN A 403 -1.02 18.33 -1.09
CA ASN A 403 -1.41 18.11 -2.47
C ASN A 403 -1.31 16.61 -2.80
N ILE A 404 -2.39 15.88 -2.48
CA ILE A 404 -2.47 14.42 -2.65
C ILE A 404 -2.25 13.95 -4.08
N ILE A 405 -2.56 14.80 -5.06
CA ILE A 405 -2.34 14.53 -6.48
C ILE A 405 -0.84 14.37 -6.75
N ALA A 406 -0.02 15.33 -6.30
CA ALA A 406 1.43 15.26 -6.40
C ALA A 406 2.02 14.19 -5.48
N ALA A 407 1.48 14.00 -4.26
CA ALA A 407 1.93 12.95 -3.34
C ALA A 407 1.94 11.56 -3.99
N ARG A 408 0.90 11.24 -4.78
CA ARG A 408 0.77 9.96 -5.49
C ARG A 408 1.87 9.76 -6.52
N THR A 409 2.22 10.82 -7.25
CA THR A 409 3.05 10.76 -8.46
C THR A 409 4.52 11.07 -8.21
N ASN A 410 4.90 11.80 -7.14
CA ASN A 410 6.29 12.19 -6.87
C ASN A 410 7.27 11.01 -6.80
N GLY A 411 6.91 9.97 -6.06
CA GLY A 411 7.70 8.74 -5.98
C GLY A 411 7.75 7.98 -7.31
N ARG A 412 6.65 7.99 -8.07
CA ARG A 412 6.54 7.35 -9.38
C ARG A 412 7.39 8.09 -10.42
N GLN A 413 7.36 9.43 -10.45
CA GLN A 413 8.21 10.25 -11.32
C GLN A 413 9.68 10.03 -10.98
N SER A 414 10.01 9.90 -9.69
CA SER A 414 11.38 9.55 -9.29
C SER A 414 11.82 8.19 -9.84
N ALA A 415 10.93 7.20 -9.89
CA ALA A 415 11.23 5.92 -10.53
C ALA A 415 11.44 6.05 -12.05
N ILE A 416 10.66 6.88 -12.73
CA ILE A 416 10.83 7.19 -14.17
C ILE A 416 12.17 7.89 -14.43
N ASP A 417 12.59 8.80 -13.56
CA ASP A 417 13.91 9.45 -13.62
C ASP A 417 15.03 8.39 -13.54
N GLU A 418 14.86 7.33 -12.73
CA GLU A 418 15.80 6.21 -12.60
C GLU A 418 15.83 5.30 -13.82
N VAL A 419 14.68 5.01 -14.44
CA VAL A 419 14.62 4.30 -15.73
C VAL A 419 15.43 5.07 -16.77
N GLN A 420 15.22 6.39 -16.87
CA GLN A 420 15.94 7.22 -17.82
C GLN A 420 17.45 7.24 -17.52
N ARG A 421 17.84 7.34 -16.24
CA ARG A 421 19.25 7.26 -15.82
C ARG A 421 19.89 5.92 -16.19
N ALA A 422 19.18 4.80 -16.04
CA ALA A 422 19.71 3.49 -16.42
C ALA A 422 19.96 3.38 -17.92
N ARG A 423 19.10 3.97 -18.76
CA ARG A 423 19.25 4.03 -20.22
C ARG A 423 20.53 4.74 -20.68
N LEU A 424 21.11 5.63 -19.86
CA LEU A 424 22.43 6.23 -20.10
C LEU A 424 23.51 5.15 -20.31
N PHE A 425 23.41 4.04 -19.58
CA PHE A 425 24.38 2.94 -19.63
C PHE A 425 23.91 1.77 -20.49
N THR A 426 22.63 1.40 -20.39
CA THR A 426 22.09 0.21 -21.05
C THR A 426 21.77 0.42 -22.54
N GLU A 427 21.38 1.63 -22.94
CA GLU A 427 21.02 1.94 -24.33
C GLU A 427 22.01 2.90 -24.99
N ARG A 428 22.40 3.98 -24.29
CA ARG A 428 23.34 4.96 -24.86
C ARG A 428 24.79 4.47 -24.83
N HIS A 429 25.12 3.56 -23.93
CA HIS A 429 26.49 3.11 -23.66
C HIS A 429 27.45 4.28 -23.42
N ALA A 430 27.04 5.19 -22.53
CA ALA A 430 27.81 6.38 -22.19
C ALA A 430 29.24 6.04 -21.77
N ARG A 431 30.17 6.93 -22.11
CA ARG A 431 31.61 6.76 -21.92
C ARG A 431 32.20 8.06 -21.40
N ILE A 432 33.08 7.99 -20.40
CA ILE A 432 33.86 9.17 -20.01
C ILE A 432 34.94 9.36 -21.08
N PRO A 433 34.98 10.51 -21.77
CA PRO A 433 35.93 10.72 -22.85
C PRO A 433 37.38 10.69 -22.35
N ALA A 434 38.28 10.17 -23.18
CA ALA A 434 39.73 10.14 -22.92
C ALA A 434 40.30 11.52 -22.55
N ALA A 435 39.73 12.60 -23.12
CA ALA A 435 40.14 13.98 -22.85
C ALA A 435 39.88 14.47 -21.40
N VAL A 436 39.00 13.78 -20.66
CA VAL A 436 38.65 14.12 -19.26
C VAL A 436 39.08 13.00 -18.30
N SER A 437 39.20 11.77 -18.79
CA SER A 437 39.59 10.59 -18.01
C SER A 437 40.96 10.75 -17.33
N HIS A 438 41.08 10.23 -16.10
CA HIS A 438 42.33 10.26 -15.34
C HIS A 438 43.38 9.31 -15.92
N THR A 439 42.95 8.32 -16.70
CA THR A 439 43.82 7.32 -17.35
C THR A 439 44.36 7.80 -18.70
N GLY A 440 43.81 8.88 -19.26
CA GLY A 440 44.06 9.30 -20.65
C GLY A 440 43.39 8.41 -21.71
N GLU A 441 42.67 7.37 -21.28
CA GLU A 441 41.89 6.46 -22.12
C GLU A 441 40.39 6.60 -21.81
N GLU A 442 39.55 6.19 -22.74
CA GLU A 442 38.10 6.19 -22.53
C GLU A 442 37.68 5.20 -21.43
N ILE A 443 36.83 5.65 -20.50
CA ILE A 443 36.26 4.79 -19.45
C ILE A 443 34.87 4.33 -19.90
N ARG A 444 34.66 3.01 -19.91
CA ARG A 444 33.43 2.32 -20.30
C ARG A 444 32.70 1.76 -19.08
N PHE A 445 31.39 1.55 -19.24
CA PHE A 445 30.53 0.88 -18.27
C PHE A 445 29.84 -0.32 -18.90
N ASP A 446 29.71 -1.40 -18.14
CA ASP A 446 29.10 -2.65 -18.61
C ASP A 446 27.56 -2.50 -18.63
N PRO A 447 26.92 -2.52 -19.82
CA PRO A 447 25.47 -2.34 -19.94
C PRO A 447 24.66 -3.49 -19.32
N GLU A 448 25.26 -4.65 -19.10
CA GLU A 448 24.61 -5.81 -18.47
C GLU A 448 24.78 -5.81 -16.94
N ARG A 449 25.53 -4.86 -16.37
CA ARG A 449 25.85 -4.79 -14.94
C ARG A 449 25.56 -3.42 -14.34
N VAL A 450 24.33 -2.96 -14.55
CA VAL A 450 23.74 -1.84 -13.80
C VAL A 450 23.13 -2.37 -12.50
N LEU A 451 23.47 -1.75 -11.38
CA LEU A 451 22.97 -2.04 -10.04
C LEU A 451 22.29 -0.79 -9.46
N PHE A 452 21.42 -0.96 -8.48
CA PHE A 452 20.76 0.14 -7.80
C PHE A 452 21.07 0.16 -6.31
N MET A 453 21.22 1.34 -5.73
CA MET A 453 21.28 1.53 -4.28
C MET A 453 20.46 2.75 -3.88
N GLY A 454 19.44 2.55 -3.06
CA GLY A 454 18.58 3.60 -2.54
C GLY A 454 18.69 3.73 -1.03
N HIS A 455 18.80 4.95 -0.51
CA HIS A 455 18.75 5.22 0.93
C HIS A 455 17.62 6.20 1.28
N SER A 456 16.86 5.90 2.35
CA SER A 456 15.75 6.75 2.84
C SER A 456 14.74 7.06 1.71
N GLN A 457 14.57 8.31 1.29
CA GLN A 457 13.75 8.66 0.10
C GLN A 457 14.13 7.85 -1.15
N GLY A 458 15.42 7.70 -1.47
CA GLY A 458 15.87 6.83 -2.55
C GLY A 458 15.55 5.35 -2.32
N GLY A 459 15.43 4.94 -1.06
CA GLY A 459 14.94 3.63 -0.65
C GLY A 459 13.41 3.47 -0.77
N LEU A 460 12.65 4.57 -0.86
CA LEU A 460 11.20 4.56 -1.17
C LEU A 460 10.96 4.59 -2.68
N ASN A 461 11.80 5.31 -3.43
CA ASN A 461 11.75 5.38 -4.89
C ASN A 461 12.25 4.09 -5.55
N GLY A 462 13.29 3.47 -4.97
CA GLY A 462 13.93 2.27 -5.50
C GLY A 462 13.00 1.09 -5.77
N PRO A 463 12.13 0.68 -4.83
CA PRO A 463 11.16 -0.38 -5.06
C PRO A 463 10.25 -0.12 -6.26
N LEU A 464 9.86 1.14 -6.50
CA LEU A 464 9.03 1.51 -7.64
C LEU A 464 9.80 1.34 -8.95
N TYR A 465 11.05 1.82 -9.01
CA TYR A 465 11.93 1.61 -10.17
C TYR A 465 12.15 0.12 -10.47
N LEU A 466 12.54 -0.66 -9.45
CA LEU A 466 12.81 -2.09 -9.58
C LEU A 466 11.56 -2.92 -9.93
N ALA A 467 10.36 -2.38 -9.68
CA ALA A 467 9.10 -3.04 -10.03
C ALA A 467 8.69 -2.79 -11.49
N ILE A 468 9.04 -1.63 -12.07
CA ILE A 468 8.57 -1.24 -13.40
C ILE A 468 9.62 -1.43 -14.50
N ASP A 469 10.90 -1.60 -14.18
CA ASP A 469 11.97 -1.76 -15.17
C ASP A 469 13.04 -2.77 -14.73
N ASP A 470 13.56 -3.53 -15.68
CA ASP A 470 14.49 -4.64 -15.48
C ASP A 470 15.96 -4.29 -15.78
N SER A 471 16.27 -3.02 -16.06
CA SER A 471 17.63 -2.59 -16.37
C SER A 471 18.62 -2.74 -15.20
N ALA A 472 18.15 -2.70 -13.95
CA ALA A 472 18.98 -3.03 -12.79
C ALA A 472 18.99 -4.53 -12.51
N ARG A 473 20.19 -5.11 -12.42
CA ARG A 473 20.41 -6.54 -12.08
C ARG A 473 20.11 -6.89 -10.62
N GLY A 474 20.06 -5.89 -9.76
CA GLY A 474 19.84 -6.03 -8.33
C GLY A 474 19.84 -4.68 -7.64
N GLY A 475 19.23 -4.63 -6.45
CA GLY A 475 19.06 -3.42 -5.67
C GLY A 475 19.40 -3.58 -4.20
N VAL A 476 20.01 -2.56 -3.60
CA VAL A 476 20.14 -2.42 -2.15
C VAL A 476 19.18 -1.34 -1.68
N LEU A 477 18.27 -1.72 -0.78
CA LEU A 477 17.21 -0.86 -0.26
C LEU A 477 17.48 -0.58 1.23
N SER A 478 17.97 0.63 1.53
CA SER A 478 18.38 1.05 2.87
C SER A 478 17.40 2.07 3.46
N GLY A 479 16.90 1.83 4.66
CA GLY A 479 15.92 2.73 5.29
C GLY A 479 14.58 2.78 4.53
N SER A 480 14.26 1.72 3.79
CA SER A 480 13.02 1.58 3.03
C SER A 480 11.87 1.14 3.93
N GLY A 481 10.75 1.88 3.88
CA GLY A 481 9.47 1.44 4.42
C GLY A 481 8.66 0.69 3.36
N SER A 482 7.75 -0.19 3.79
CA SER A 482 6.86 -0.95 2.88
C SER A 482 5.36 -0.75 3.18
N VAL A 483 5.01 -0.22 4.35
CA VAL A 483 3.63 0.04 4.77
C VAL A 483 3.52 1.47 5.25
N ILE A 484 2.91 2.33 4.44
CA ILE A 484 2.79 3.76 4.75
C ILE A 484 1.97 4.01 6.02
N ILE A 485 0.96 3.17 6.28
CA ILE A 485 0.11 3.28 7.48
C ILE A 485 0.96 3.21 8.76
N ILE A 486 1.92 2.28 8.83
CA ILE A 486 2.84 2.19 9.98
C ILE A 486 3.69 3.45 10.11
N THR A 487 4.15 4.01 8.98
CA THR A 487 4.92 5.27 8.99
C THR A 487 4.06 6.43 9.51
N LEU A 488 2.80 6.51 9.10
CA LEU A 488 1.86 7.53 9.57
C LEU A 488 1.58 7.40 11.07
N LEU A 489 1.51 6.18 11.60
CA LEU A 489 1.19 5.93 13.01
C LEU A 489 2.40 6.02 13.94
N GLU A 490 3.61 5.68 13.48
CA GLU A 490 4.75 5.43 14.36
C GLU A 490 5.94 6.37 14.13
N LYS A 491 6.02 7.09 13.01
CA LYS A 491 7.18 7.96 12.71
C LYS A 491 7.12 9.24 13.56
N THR A 492 7.95 9.30 14.60
CA THR A 492 8.06 10.45 15.51
C THR A 492 9.23 11.38 15.22
N GLU A 493 10.22 10.92 14.44
CA GLU A 493 11.43 11.69 14.10
C GLU A 493 11.79 11.54 12.61
N PRO A 494 12.49 12.54 12.00
CA PRO A 494 12.79 13.85 12.58
C PRO A 494 11.53 14.69 12.79
N ALA A 495 11.60 15.71 13.66
CA ALA A 495 10.48 16.64 13.84
C ALA A 495 10.17 17.44 12.55
N PRO A 496 8.88 17.73 12.27
CA PRO A 496 7.70 17.41 13.08
C PRO A 496 7.32 15.93 13.01
N SER A 497 6.88 15.39 14.16
CA SER A 497 6.41 14.00 14.29
C SER A 497 5.21 13.75 13.39
N ILE A 498 5.35 12.86 12.40
CA ILE A 498 4.24 12.47 11.52
C ILE A 498 3.13 11.80 12.34
N ALA A 499 3.51 10.96 13.29
CA ALA A 499 2.59 10.31 14.22
C ALA A 499 1.74 11.31 15.04
N ASP A 500 2.26 12.51 15.32
CA ASP A 500 1.51 13.57 15.98
C ASP A 500 0.70 14.43 14.99
N LEU A 501 1.20 14.63 13.77
CA LEU A 501 0.52 15.41 12.72
C LEU A 501 -0.73 14.70 12.21
N VAL A 502 -0.74 13.37 12.10
CA VAL A 502 -1.91 12.61 11.62
C VAL A 502 -3.18 12.86 12.45
N PRO A 503 -3.20 12.59 13.77
CA PRO A 503 -4.37 12.90 14.59
C PRO A 503 -4.71 14.38 14.59
N THR A 504 -3.72 15.27 14.60
CA THR A 504 -3.99 16.69 14.83
C THR A 504 -4.40 17.45 13.58
N ILE A 505 -3.66 17.30 12.49
CA ILE A 505 -3.84 18.04 11.24
C ILE A 505 -4.73 17.27 10.27
N PHE A 506 -4.49 15.98 10.08
CA PHE A 506 -5.18 15.21 9.04
C PHE A 506 -6.58 14.74 9.46
N LEU A 507 -6.80 14.50 10.75
CA LEU A 507 -8.06 13.93 11.23
C LEU A 507 -8.78 14.76 12.30
N SER A 508 -8.11 15.77 12.87
CA SER A 508 -8.62 16.62 13.96
C SER A 508 -9.15 15.84 15.19
N LEU A 509 -8.42 14.77 15.55
CA LEU A 509 -8.57 13.96 16.76
C LEU A 509 -7.74 14.56 17.90
N VAL A 510 -8.37 15.44 18.69
CA VAL A 510 -7.67 16.33 19.64
C VAL A 510 -7.74 15.86 21.08
N THR A 511 -8.68 14.98 21.44
CA THR A 511 -8.73 14.38 22.80
C THR A 511 -7.99 13.04 22.86
N PRO A 512 -7.51 12.60 24.03
CA PRO A 512 -6.91 11.27 24.20
C PRO A 512 -7.83 10.14 23.75
N GLU A 513 -9.13 10.24 24.01
CA GLU A 513 -10.13 9.24 23.61
C GLU A 513 -10.31 9.18 22.09
N GLU A 514 -10.32 10.34 21.42
CA GLU A 514 -10.38 10.41 19.96
C GLU A 514 -9.10 9.83 19.33
N ARG A 515 -7.93 10.14 19.89
CA ARG A 515 -6.66 9.59 19.40
C ARG A 515 -6.53 8.09 19.58
N ALA A 516 -7.19 7.51 20.58
CA ALA A 516 -7.26 6.06 20.77
C ALA A 516 -8.04 5.36 19.63
N GLU A 517 -8.69 6.11 18.73
CA GLU A 517 -9.23 5.55 17.50
C GLU A 517 -8.17 5.16 16.48
N LEU A 518 -7.02 5.84 16.48
CA LEU A 518 -5.96 5.60 15.50
C LEU A 518 -5.19 4.33 15.80
N ASP A 519 -5.36 3.36 14.90
CA ASP A 519 -4.59 2.14 14.84
C ASP A 519 -4.41 1.73 13.36
N LEU A 520 -3.78 0.57 13.15
CA LEU A 520 -3.52 0.02 11.81
C LEU A 520 -4.81 -0.23 10.99
N PHE A 521 -5.98 -0.25 11.63
CA PHE A 521 -7.28 -0.50 11.02
C PHE A 521 -8.11 0.77 10.86
N HIS A 522 -7.55 1.97 11.08
CA HIS A 522 -8.30 3.22 10.97
C HIS A 522 -8.89 3.41 9.55
N PRO A 523 -10.17 3.83 9.40
CA PRO A 523 -10.86 3.92 8.10
C PRO A 523 -10.54 5.16 7.25
N ALA A 524 -9.93 6.18 7.83
CA ALA A 524 -9.53 7.42 7.15
C ALA A 524 -8.01 7.57 7.12
#